data_AF-A0A972QFH8-F1
#
_entry.id   AF-A0A972QFH8-F1
#
_cell.length_a   1.000
_cell.length_b   1.000
_cell.length_c   1.000
_cell.angle_alpha   90.00
_cell.angle_beta   90.00
_cell.angle_gamma   90.00
#
_symmetry.space_group_name_H-M   'P 1'
#
loop_
_entity.id
_entity.type
_entity.pdbx_description
1 polymer ?
#
loop_
_entity_poly.entity_id
_entity_poly.type
_entity_poly.pdbx_seq_one_letter_code
_entity_poly.pdbx_strand_id
1 'polypeptide(L)'
;MFKEFLEAAENEIQLVRNEYDNLQNEENQITERLNEISEIRFKLVIQNDALQSYVTACTSNRYTCPSCFIRNRQTIEISPISSQDANDIFKCPHCSLQIEVEI
;
A
#
# COMPACT_ATOMS: atom_id res chain seq x y z
N MET A 1 -27.41 35.65 41.12
CA MET A 1 -27.86 36.07 39.78
C MET A 1 -26.71 36.47 38.86
N PHE A 2 -25.98 37.58 39.07
CA PHE A 2 -24.90 37.97 38.14
C PHE A 2 -23.69 37.01 38.15
N LYS A 3 -23.34 36.46 39.32
CA LYS A 3 -22.24 35.49 39.47
C LYS A 3 -22.53 34.16 38.76
N GLU A 4 -23.75 33.64 38.88
CA GLU A 4 -24.19 32.40 38.22
C GLU A 4 -24.20 32.56 36.69
N PHE A 5 -24.52 33.76 36.19
CA PHE A 5 -24.47 34.06 34.76
C PHE A 5 -23.03 34.07 34.24
N LEU A 6 -22.08 34.63 34.99
CA LEU A 6 -20.65 34.60 34.65
C LEU A 6 -20.11 33.18 34.66
N GLU A 7 -20.41 32.39 35.69
CA GLU A 7 -19.99 30.97 35.78
C GLU A 7 -20.56 30.16 34.61
N ALA A 8 -21.81 30.38 34.21
CA ALA A 8 -22.39 29.74 33.03
C ALA A 8 -21.66 30.13 31.74
N ALA A 9 -21.35 31.41 31.55
CA ALA A 9 -20.61 31.89 30.37
C ALA A 9 -19.18 31.33 30.32
N GLU A 10 -18.49 31.23 31.46
CA GLU A 10 -17.15 30.63 31.55
C GLU A 10 -17.17 29.14 31.20
N ASN A 11 -18.19 28.40 31.67
CA ASN A 11 -18.37 27.00 31.33
C ASN A 11 -18.60 26.78 29.83
N GLU A 12 -19.45 27.59 29.21
CA GLU A 12 -19.69 27.54 27.76
C GLU A 12 -18.40 27.83 26.97
N ILE A 13 -17.63 28.85 27.37
CA ILE A 13 -16.33 29.15 26.74
C ILE A 13 -15.38 27.95 26.87
N GLN A 14 -15.36 27.29 28.03
CA GLN A 14 -14.50 26.13 28.24
C GLN A 14 -14.93 24.92 27.39
N LEU A 15 -16.24 24.69 27.22
CA LEU A 15 -16.77 23.65 26.35
C LEU A 15 -16.33 23.85 24.90
N VAL A 16 -16.48 25.08 24.39
CA VAL A 16 -16.06 25.42 23.02
C VAL A 16 -14.55 25.26 22.83
N ARG A 17 -13.74 25.63 23.84
CA ARG A 17 -12.28 25.40 23.80
C ARG A 17 -11.92 23.92 23.72
N ASN A 18 -12.57 23.10 24.54
CA ASN A 18 -12.32 21.66 24.54
C ASN A 18 -12.72 21.04 23.18
N GLU A 19 -13.84 21.49 22.59
CA GLU A 19 -14.26 21.04 21.27
C GLU A 19 -13.26 21.47 20.17
N TYR A 20 -12.78 22.70 20.23
CA TYR A 20 -11.73 23.18 19.32
C TYR A 20 -10.46 22.33 19.43
N ASP A 21 -9.98 22.05 20.64
CA ASP A 21 -8.78 21.25 20.86
C ASP A 21 -8.96 19.81 20.35
N ASN A 22 -10.15 19.23 20.53
CA ASN A 22 -10.48 17.91 19.98
C ASN A 22 -10.45 17.91 18.45
N LEU A 23 -11.10 18.89 17.81
CA LEU A 23 -11.11 19.02 16.35
C LEU A 23 -9.71 19.25 15.79
N GLN A 24 -8.88 20.04 16.47
CA GLN A 24 -7.49 20.26 16.08
C GLN A 24 -6.67 18.96 16.13
N ASN A 25 -6.90 18.12 17.14
CA ASN A 25 -6.26 16.81 17.23
C ASN A 25 -6.73 15.87 16.12
N GLU A 26 -8.03 15.88 15.80
CA GLU A 26 -8.57 15.10 14.68
C GLU A 26 -7.97 15.55 13.33
N GLU A 27 -7.84 16.86 13.10
CA GLU A 27 -7.19 17.42 11.91
C GLU A 27 -5.75 16.94 11.76
N ASN A 28 -4.99 16.92 12.86
CA ASN A 28 -3.62 16.43 12.87
C ASN A 28 -3.56 14.94 12.49
N GLN A 29 -4.43 14.11 13.06
CA GLN A 29 -4.50 12.67 12.72
C GLN A 29 -4.89 12.44 11.26
N ILE A 30 -5.83 13.22 10.72
CA ILE A 30 -6.22 13.14 9.31
C ILE A 30 -5.03 13.50 8.42
N THR A 31 -4.27 14.53 8.79
CA THR A 31 -3.08 14.96 8.05
C THR A 31 -2.01 13.88 8.00
N GLU A 32 -1.74 13.22 9.14
CA GLU A 32 -0.81 12.09 9.20
C GLU A 32 -1.24 10.94 8.29
N ARG A 33 -2.53 10.56 8.34
CA ARG A 33 -3.08 9.51 7.47
C ARG A 33 -3.02 9.87 5.99
N LEU A 34 -3.21 11.14 5.63
CA LEU A 34 -3.07 11.60 4.24
C LEU A 34 -1.63 11.47 3.75
N ASN A 35 -0.64 11.73 4.62
CA ASN A 35 0.77 11.51 4.29
C ASN A 35 1.06 10.03 4.04
N GLU A 36 0.57 9.13 4.90
CA GLU A 36 0.71 7.68 4.70
C GLU A 36 0.10 7.21 3.37
N ILE A 37 -1.10 7.70 3.03
CA ILE A 37 -1.76 7.41 1.75
C ILE A 37 -0.91 7.90 0.58
N SER A 38 -0.32 9.10 0.69
CA SER A 38 0.55 9.66 -0.35
C SER A 38 1.79 8.79 -0.58
N GLU A 39 2.44 8.32 0.48
CA GLU A 39 3.58 7.41 0.38
C GLU A 39 3.23 6.07 -0.28
N ILE A 40 2.07 5.50 0.09
CA ILE A 40 1.57 4.26 -0.53
C ILE A 40 1.31 4.49 -2.01
N ARG A 41 0.66 5.60 -2.37
CA ARG A 41 0.40 5.96 -3.77
C ARG A 41 1.69 6.07 -4.57
N PHE A 42 2.72 6.72 -4.02
CA PHE A 42 4.03 6.83 -4.66
C PHE A 42 4.68 5.45 -4.89
N LYS A 43 4.65 4.56 -3.88
CA LYS A 43 5.13 3.17 -4.01
C LYS A 43 4.38 2.41 -5.09
N LEU A 44 3.06 2.57 -5.18
CA LEU A 44 2.23 1.92 -6.20
C LEU A 44 2.56 2.40 -7.62
N VAL A 45 2.81 3.70 -7.82
CA VAL A 45 3.21 4.24 -9.13
C VAL A 45 4.52 3.58 -9.60
N ILE A 46 5.53 3.53 -8.73
CA ILE A 46 6.83 2.91 -9.06
C ILE A 46 6.66 1.42 -9.41
N GLN A 47 5.82 0.70 -8.66
CA GLN A 47 5.55 -0.72 -8.91
C GLN A 47 4.76 -0.93 -10.21
N ASN A 48 3.85 -0.03 -10.56
CA ASN A 48 3.10 -0.09 -11.82
C ASN A 48 4.04 0.12 -13.01
N ASP A 49 4.91 1.12 -12.96
CA ASP A 49 5.95 1.32 -13.98
C ASP A 49 6.85 0.08 -14.10
N ALA A 50 7.12 -0.60 -12.98
CA ALA A 50 7.84 -1.86 -12.98
C ALA A 50 7.08 -3.00 -13.64
N LEU A 51 5.77 -3.10 -13.40
CA LEU A 51 4.92 -4.06 -14.07
C LEU A 51 4.84 -3.82 -15.58
N GLN A 52 4.69 -2.57 -16.02
CA GLN A 52 4.70 -2.23 -17.45
C GLN A 52 6.03 -2.61 -18.12
N SER A 53 7.15 -2.33 -17.44
CA SER A 53 8.48 -2.73 -17.90
C SER A 53 8.62 -4.26 -17.97
N TYR A 54 8.08 -4.98 -16.97
CA TYR A 54 8.07 -6.44 -16.93
C TYR A 54 7.28 -7.04 -18.10
N VAL A 55 6.06 -6.55 -18.33
CA VAL A 55 5.20 -7.00 -19.44
C VAL A 55 5.89 -6.79 -20.79
N THR A 56 6.59 -5.65 -20.95
CA THR A 56 7.37 -5.37 -22.17
C THR A 56 8.58 -6.30 -22.31
N ALA A 57 9.24 -6.65 -21.20
CA ALA A 57 10.43 -7.50 -21.19
C ALA A 57 10.12 -9.01 -21.32
N CYS A 58 8.90 -9.43 -20.97
CA CYS A 58 8.40 -10.78 -21.20
C CYS A 58 8.30 -11.06 -22.71
N THR A 59 9.40 -11.52 -23.30
CA THR A 59 9.44 -12.08 -24.64
C THR A 59 9.01 -13.54 -24.60
N SER A 60 8.38 -14.02 -25.67
CA SER A 60 7.54 -15.24 -25.74
C SER A 60 8.16 -16.56 -25.27
N ASN A 61 9.47 -16.61 -24.97
CA ASN A 61 10.18 -17.86 -24.71
C ASN A 61 10.90 -17.91 -23.36
N ARG A 62 10.79 -16.89 -22.49
CA ARG A 62 11.41 -16.90 -21.16
C ARG A 62 10.47 -16.33 -20.10
N TYR A 63 9.98 -17.21 -19.23
CA TYR A 63 9.24 -16.80 -18.04
C TYR A 63 10.22 -16.22 -17.02
N THR A 64 9.93 -15.04 -16.51
CA THR A 64 10.77 -14.38 -15.49
C THR A 64 9.94 -14.14 -14.23
N CYS A 65 10.57 -14.09 -13.07
CA CYS A 65 9.87 -13.88 -11.81
C CYS A 65 9.38 -12.42 -11.69
N PRO A 66 8.06 -12.16 -11.67
CA PRO A 66 7.54 -10.80 -11.54
C PRO A 66 7.88 -10.18 -10.18
N SER A 67 7.96 -10.98 -9.10
CA SER A 67 8.29 -10.45 -7.77
C SER A 67 9.72 -9.92 -7.69
N CYS A 68 10.71 -10.68 -8.18
CA CYS A 68 12.10 -10.24 -8.22
C CYS A 68 12.30 -9.03 -9.14
N PHE A 69 11.55 -8.99 -10.26
CA PHE A 69 11.62 -7.89 -11.20
C PHE A 69 10.97 -6.61 -10.64
N ILE A 70 9.75 -6.68 -10.12
CA ILE A 70 9.01 -5.52 -9.62
C ILE A 70 9.68 -4.92 -8.38
N ARG A 71 10.15 -5.77 -7.46
CA ARG A 71 10.73 -5.31 -6.19
C ARG A 71 12.18 -4.85 -6.34
N ASN A 72 12.98 -5.61 -7.09
CA ASN A 72 14.44 -5.44 -7.09
C ASN A 72 15.03 -5.19 -8.48
N ARG A 73 14.20 -5.07 -9.53
CA ARG A 73 14.64 -4.97 -10.94
C ARG A 73 15.53 -6.14 -11.37
N GLN A 74 15.38 -7.30 -10.72
CA GLN A 74 16.15 -8.50 -11.03
C GLN A 74 15.39 -9.38 -12.01
N THR A 75 16.01 -9.67 -13.14
CA THR A 75 15.51 -10.65 -14.11
C THR A 75 15.93 -12.04 -13.67
N ILE A 76 15.02 -12.75 -13.01
CA ILE A 76 15.23 -14.15 -12.61
C ILE A 76 14.38 -15.02 -13.52
N GLU A 77 15.02 -15.83 -14.35
CA GLU A 77 14.31 -16.81 -15.19
C GLU A 77 13.73 -17.91 -14.30
N ILE A 78 12.48 -18.29 -14.59
CA ILE A 78 11.76 -19.36 -13.90
C ILE A 78 11.35 -20.41 -14.93
N SER A 79 11.43 -21.67 -14.52
CA SER A 79 11.07 -22.82 -15.34
C SER A 79 9.91 -23.57 -14.70
N PRO A 80 9.06 -24.24 -15.49
CA PRO A 80 7.99 -25.06 -14.95
C PRO A 80 8.59 -26.23 -14.14
N ILE A 81 7.97 -26.51 -13.01
CA ILE A 81 8.19 -27.71 -12.22
C ILE A 81 7.20 -28.75 -12.74
N SER A 82 7.72 -29.93 -13.07
CA SER A 82 6.89 -31.06 -13.49
C SER A 82 5.83 -31.36 -12.43
N SER A 83 4.55 -31.17 -12.79
CA SER A 83 3.39 -31.55 -11.99
C SER A 83 2.70 -32.75 -12.64
N GLN A 84 1.90 -33.50 -11.88
CA GLN A 84 1.02 -34.54 -12.44
C GLN A 84 -0.34 -33.98 -12.87
N ASP A 85 -0.56 -32.68 -12.66
CA ASP A 85 -1.82 -31.98 -12.89
C ASP A 85 -1.79 -31.26 -14.24
N ALA A 86 -2.95 -30.81 -14.73
CA ALA A 86 -3.06 -30.10 -16.01
C ALA A 86 -2.43 -28.69 -16.02
N ASN A 87 -1.84 -28.26 -14.89
CA ASN A 87 -1.32 -26.92 -14.68
C ASN A 87 0.21 -26.95 -14.49
N ASP A 88 0.90 -26.03 -15.16
CA ASP A 88 2.34 -25.82 -14.98
C ASP A 88 2.58 -24.93 -13.76
N ILE A 89 3.41 -25.41 -12.83
CA ILE A 89 3.79 -24.66 -11.63
C ILE A 89 5.18 -24.06 -11.81
N PHE A 90 5.31 -22.75 -11.82
CA PHE A 90 6.58 -22.04 -11.86
C PHE A 90 6.97 -21.60 -10.44
N LYS A 91 8.20 -21.91 -10.01
CA LYS A 91 8.73 -21.48 -8.72
C LYS A 91 9.97 -20.64 -8.89
N CYS A 92 10.01 -19.49 -8.24
CA CYS A 92 11.22 -18.68 -8.21
C CYS A 92 12.25 -19.28 -7.24
N PRO A 93 13.53 -19.42 -7.63
CA PRO A 93 14.57 -19.88 -6.71
C PRO A 93 15.02 -18.80 -5.71
N HIS A 94 14.74 -17.53 -6.00
CA HIS A 94 15.20 -16.38 -5.20
C HIS A 94 14.14 -15.82 -4.26
N CYS A 95 12.87 -16.16 -4.47
CA CYS A 95 11.78 -15.74 -3.61
C CYS A 95 10.72 -16.83 -3.52
N SER A 96 9.90 -16.83 -2.49
CA SER A 96 8.86 -17.83 -2.26
C SER A 96 7.66 -17.74 -3.22
N LEU A 97 7.77 -16.99 -4.33
CA LEU A 97 6.70 -16.85 -5.31
C LEU A 97 6.54 -18.16 -6.10
N GLN A 98 5.31 -18.64 -6.13
CA GLN A 98 4.84 -19.76 -6.94
C GLN A 98 3.71 -19.24 -7.84
N ILE A 99 3.78 -19.56 -9.13
CA ILE A 99 2.79 -19.15 -10.14
C ILE A 99 2.27 -20.43 -10.78
N GLU A 100 0.96 -20.62 -10.76
CA GLU A 100 0.29 -21.69 -11.48
C GLU A 100 -0.26 -21.10 -12.77
N VAL A 101 0.05 -21.74 -13.90
CA VAL A 101 -0.40 -21.33 -15.23
C VAL A 101 -1.24 -22.47 -15.80
N GLU A 102 -2.51 -22.16 -16.07
CA GLU A 102 -3.39 -23.03 -16.85
C GLU A 102 -2.93 -22.99 -18.32
N ILE A 103 -2.68 -24.17 -18.90
CA ILE A 103 -2.23 -24.34 -20.30
C ILE A 103 -3.42 -24.45 -21.24
#